data_AF-A0A074RV23-F1
#
_entry.id   AF-A0A074RV23-F1
#
_cell.length_a   1.000
_cell.length_b   1.000
_cell.length_c   1.000
_cell.angle_alpha   90.00
_cell.angle_beta   90.00
_cell.angle_gamma   90.00
#
_symmetry.space_group_name_H-M   'P 1'
#
loop_
_entity.id
_entity.type
_entity.pdbx_description
1 polymer ?
#
loop_
_entity_poly.entity_id
_entity_poly.type
_entity_poly.pdbx_seq_one_letter_code
_entity_poly.pdbx_strand_id
1 'polypeptide(L)'
;MHTLNLLRFSLSLLALSSLTLAHSEDEETVHSYDLSRRQLEANGRHVATSKCARQIAEYNSARRMKRSLSVRGTNNVKEIPGSKYKIPKEDQPTYKTIQNNTCVVAPEVTEGPYFIQNELLRNDIREDQPGVDLFLDIGVIDIRTCQPLPKALVEIWSCNSTGYYSSFTTAPPAMAPPLPASTDPLYTNSATRSVLIGYGQMNTSGNKTDELSWLRGAYPTNNRGLVEFKTKYPGYYTGRAIHIHTVVTTNWTYLTNGTVVSKSGNTRHIGQLFFEEELSDQVLATPAYQNTTQVRLENYRDSILAVQNAQGHNAFVDPVLMGEKIEDGVLAYI
;
A
#
# COMPACT_ATOMS: atom_id res chain seq x y z
N MET A 1 86.10 50.29 18.21
CA MET A 1 85.27 50.99 19.22
C MET A 1 83.80 50.88 18.79
N HIS A 2 82.89 50.75 19.74
CA HIS A 2 81.43 51.08 19.69
C HIS A 2 80.64 50.81 18.38
N THR A 3 79.84 49.75 18.26
CA THR A 3 78.49 49.45 18.86
C THR A 3 77.29 49.95 18.03
N LEU A 4 76.23 49.13 18.05
CA LEU A 4 74.86 49.33 17.52
C LEU A 4 74.68 49.28 15.98
N ASN A 5 73.50 48.93 15.42
CA ASN A 5 72.46 47.94 15.77
C ASN A 5 71.37 47.96 14.65
N LEU A 6 70.65 46.85 14.40
CA LEU A 6 69.35 46.82 13.67
C LEU A 6 69.43 47.27 12.17
N LEU A 7 68.47 47.11 11.25
CA LEU A 7 67.16 46.43 11.07
C LEU A 7 67.04 46.23 9.52
N ARG A 8 66.26 45.34 8.86
CA ARG A 8 65.24 44.32 9.19
C ARG A 8 65.17 43.34 7.99
N PHE A 9 64.71 42.09 8.17
CA PHE A 9 64.04 41.34 7.08
C PHE A 9 62.82 40.62 7.63
N SER A 10 61.67 40.87 6.98
CA SER A 10 60.36 40.34 7.34
C SER A 10 60.05 39.08 6.56
N LEU A 11 59.52 38.05 7.24
CA LEU A 11 58.45 37.23 6.67
C LEU A 11 57.57 36.68 7.79
N SER A 12 56.27 36.94 7.68
CA SER A 12 55.27 36.60 8.69
C SER A 12 54.61 35.28 8.33
N LEU A 13 54.61 34.30 9.23
CA LEU A 13 53.66 33.19 9.19
C LEU A 13 53.16 32.90 10.60
N LEU A 14 51.92 33.30 10.87
CA LEU A 14 51.23 32.99 12.13
C LEU A 14 50.63 31.58 12.04
N ALA A 15 51.21 30.65 12.79
CA ALA A 15 50.55 29.41 13.18
C ALA A 15 50.37 29.43 14.70
N LEU A 16 49.14 29.68 15.17
CA LEU A 16 48.84 29.58 16.61
C LEU A 16 48.80 28.11 17.01
N SER A 17 49.80 27.66 17.77
CA SER A 17 49.71 26.41 18.53
C SER A 17 48.89 26.65 19.80
N SER A 18 47.60 26.31 19.75
CA SER A 18 46.78 26.21 20.96
C SER A 18 47.25 25.04 21.81
N LEU A 19 47.82 25.31 22.99
CA LEU A 19 48.17 24.27 23.95
C LEU A 19 46.90 23.56 24.43
N THR A 20 46.82 22.25 24.20
CA THR A 20 45.91 21.38 24.94
C THR A 20 46.51 21.09 26.32
N LEU A 21 45.83 21.50 27.39
CA LEU A 21 46.10 20.93 28.71
C LEU A 21 45.65 19.46 28.67
N ALA A 22 46.60 18.55 28.49
CA ALA A 22 46.37 17.14 28.79
C ALA A 22 46.06 17.05 30.29
N HIS A 23 44.81 16.73 30.62
CA HIS A 23 44.52 16.19 31.94
C HIS A 23 45.19 14.82 32.00
N SER A 24 45.74 14.46 33.17
CA SER A 24 46.14 13.08 33.42
C SER A 24 44.88 12.23 33.36
N GLU A 25 44.73 11.47 32.29
CA GLU A 25 43.76 10.39 32.24
C GLU A 25 44.20 9.36 33.29
N ASP A 26 43.59 9.42 34.47
CA ASP A 26 43.40 8.20 35.25
C ASP A 26 42.72 7.22 34.30
N GLU A 27 43.41 6.12 33.98
CA GLU A 27 42.89 5.08 33.10
C GLU A 27 41.73 4.39 33.82
N GLU A 28 40.54 5.00 33.75
CA GLU A 28 39.29 4.52 34.31
C GLU A 28 38.90 3.25 33.54
N THR A 29 39.54 2.15 33.93
CA THR A 29 39.32 0.79 33.41
C THR A 29 37.83 0.47 33.52
N VAL A 30 37.11 0.64 32.41
CA VAL A 30 35.64 0.57 32.39
C VAL A 30 35.24 -0.81 32.87
N HIS A 31 34.78 -0.88 34.12
CA HIS A 31 34.63 -2.15 34.79
C HIS A 31 33.57 -2.97 34.06
N SER A 32 33.74 -4.29 34.01
CA SER A 32 32.77 -5.21 33.42
C SER A 32 31.34 -5.00 33.96
N TYR A 33 31.22 -4.50 35.19
CA TYR A 33 29.98 -4.11 35.84
C TYR A 33 29.33 -2.87 35.20
N ASP A 34 30.11 -1.82 34.90
CA ASP A 34 29.62 -0.60 34.26
C ASP A 34 29.23 -0.81 32.80
N LEU A 35 29.99 -1.65 32.07
CA LEU A 35 29.58 -2.12 30.74
C LEU A 35 28.25 -2.89 30.84
N SER A 36 28.10 -3.78 31.82
CA SER A 36 26.87 -4.54 32.05
C SER A 36 25.69 -3.64 32.44
N ARG A 37 25.90 -2.61 33.27
CA ARG A 37 24.87 -1.60 33.60
C ARG A 37 24.47 -0.78 32.38
N ARG A 38 25.44 -0.26 31.61
CA ARG A 38 25.18 0.50 30.38
C ARG A 38 24.44 -0.34 29.34
N GLN A 39 24.77 -1.63 29.23
CA GLN A 39 24.05 -2.58 28.38
C GLN A 39 22.63 -2.86 28.90
N LEU A 40 22.43 -3.03 30.21
CA LEU A 40 21.12 -3.23 30.81
C LEU A 40 20.21 -1.99 30.62
N GLU A 41 20.76 -0.79 30.76
CA GLU A 41 20.07 0.48 30.47
C GLU A 41 19.81 0.66 28.97
N ALA A 42 20.74 0.26 28.10
CA ALA A 42 20.53 0.26 26.66
C ALA A 42 19.40 -0.72 26.27
N ASN A 43 19.40 -1.93 26.84
CA ASN A 43 18.33 -2.92 26.67
C ASN A 43 17.00 -2.38 27.22
N GLY A 44 17.00 -1.75 28.40
CA GLY A 44 15.82 -1.12 28.99
C GLY A 44 15.25 0.01 28.13
N ARG A 45 16.12 0.87 27.58
CA ARG A 45 15.75 1.87 26.56
C ARG A 45 15.20 1.20 25.30
N HIS A 46 15.80 0.11 24.84
CA HIS A 46 15.35 -0.62 23.65
C HIS A 46 13.95 -1.23 23.82
N VAL A 47 13.69 -1.84 24.98
CA VAL A 47 12.38 -2.38 25.40
C VAL A 47 11.34 -1.28 25.65
N ALA A 48 11.76 -0.09 26.10
CA ALA A 48 10.87 1.07 26.15
C ALA A 48 10.53 1.58 24.74
N THR A 49 11.52 1.67 23.84
CA THR A 49 11.31 2.11 22.46
C THR A 49 10.53 1.11 21.61
N SER A 50 10.55 -0.19 21.91
CA SER A 50 9.78 -1.18 21.15
C SER A 50 8.27 -0.96 21.27
N LYS A 51 7.79 -0.47 22.42
CA LYS A 51 6.38 -0.06 22.62
C LYS A 51 5.99 1.15 21.78
N CYS A 52 6.94 2.03 21.46
CA CYS A 52 6.74 3.19 20.59
C CYS A 52 7.24 2.95 19.14
N ALA A 53 7.72 1.75 18.80
CA ALA A 53 8.39 1.51 17.52
C ALA A 53 7.46 1.76 16.33
N ARG A 54 6.18 1.36 16.45
CA ARG A 54 5.13 1.67 15.46
C ARG A 54 4.96 3.19 15.28
N GLN A 55 4.72 3.91 16.37
CA GLN A 55 4.52 5.38 16.36
C GLN A 55 5.76 6.15 15.84
N ILE A 56 6.96 5.65 16.15
CA ILE A 56 8.23 6.21 15.66
C ILE A 56 8.42 5.86 14.18
N ALA A 57 8.01 4.67 13.73
CA ALA A 57 8.02 4.29 12.31
C ALA A 57 7.03 5.16 11.52
N GLU A 58 5.79 5.34 12.00
CA GLU A 58 4.75 6.20 11.44
C GLU A 58 5.19 7.67 11.36
N TYR A 59 5.74 8.22 12.44
CA TYR A 59 6.27 9.59 12.44
C TYR A 59 7.42 9.75 11.43
N ASN A 60 8.33 8.77 11.35
CA ASN A 60 9.42 8.80 10.39
C ASN A 60 8.97 8.51 8.95
N SER A 61 7.92 7.70 8.74
CA SER A 61 7.38 7.40 7.41
C SER A 61 6.62 8.61 6.88
N ALA A 62 5.70 9.21 7.64
CA ALA A 62 5.05 10.48 7.31
C ALA A 62 6.08 11.59 6.98
N ARG A 63 7.15 11.73 7.79
CA ARG A 63 8.20 12.74 7.54
C ARG A 63 9.11 12.41 6.34
N ARG A 64 9.26 11.14 5.97
CA ARG A 64 9.97 10.71 4.73
C ARG A 64 9.07 10.87 3.50
N MET A 65 7.80 10.57 3.64
CA MET A 65 6.76 10.66 2.62
C MET A 65 6.52 12.12 2.21
N LYS A 66 6.36 13.06 3.17
CA LYS A 66 6.30 14.50 2.90
C LYS A 66 7.54 15.04 2.13
N ARG A 67 8.67 14.32 2.18
CA ARG A 67 9.89 14.62 1.40
C ARG A 67 10.01 13.84 0.09
N SER A 68 9.41 12.65 -0.05
CA SER A 68 9.43 11.88 -1.30
C SER A 68 8.42 12.45 -2.31
N LEU A 69 7.26 12.90 -1.83
CA LEU A 69 6.19 13.47 -2.65
C LEU A 69 6.64 14.73 -3.40
N SER A 70 7.40 15.62 -2.76
CA SER A 70 7.88 16.87 -3.39
C SER A 70 8.98 16.65 -4.45
N VAL A 71 9.38 15.41 -4.72
CA VAL A 71 10.44 15.02 -5.67
C VAL A 71 9.94 14.02 -6.73
N ARG A 72 8.64 13.67 -6.72
CA ARG A 72 8.03 12.76 -7.70
C ARG A 72 7.80 13.41 -9.07
N GLY A 73 8.91 13.69 -9.77
CA GLY A 73 8.91 14.15 -11.15
C GLY A 73 8.61 13.02 -12.15
N THR A 74 7.67 13.27 -13.05
CA THR A 74 7.40 12.42 -14.23
C THR A 74 8.62 12.42 -15.16
N ASN A 75 9.33 11.29 -15.27
CA ASN A 75 10.17 10.86 -16.42
C ASN A 75 11.07 9.66 -16.07
N ASN A 76 10.49 8.60 -15.48
CA ASN A 76 11.20 7.33 -15.23
C ASN A 76 10.46 6.23 -15.98
N VAL A 77 10.94 5.91 -17.19
CA VAL A 77 10.27 5.00 -18.13
C VAL A 77 11.30 4.07 -18.76
N LYS A 78 10.92 2.80 -18.92
CA LYS A 78 11.66 1.78 -19.67
C LYS A 78 10.91 1.46 -20.97
N GLU A 79 11.63 1.43 -22.08
CA GLU A 79 11.06 1.07 -23.38
C GLU A 79 10.85 -0.45 -23.50
N ILE A 80 9.74 -0.85 -24.12
CA ILE A 80 9.51 -2.23 -24.57
C ILE A 80 10.13 -2.37 -25.98
N PRO A 81 11.05 -3.32 -26.21
CA PRO A 81 11.56 -3.60 -27.55
C PRO A 81 10.42 -3.87 -28.54
N GLY A 82 10.38 -3.11 -29.63
CA GLY A 82 9.36 -3.28 -30.68
C GLY A 82 7.97 -2.68 -30.38
N SER A 83 7.85 -1.80 -29.38
CA SER A 83 6.57 -1.19 -28.99
C SER A 83 6.63 0.35 -28.89
N LYS A 84 5.46 0.99 -29.05
CA LYS A 84 5.23 2.39 -28.67
C LYS A 84 4.88 2.57 -27.19
N TYR A 85 4.49 1.48 -26.50
CA TYR A 85 4.21 1.48 -25.07
C TYR A 85 5.47 1.54 -24.24
N LYS A 86 5.33 2.24 -23.12
CA LYS A 86 6.40 2.73 -22.27
C LYS A 86 6.08 2.31 -20.85
N ILE A 87 6.82 1.35 -20.30
CA ILE A 87 6.57 0.84 -18.95
C ILE A 87 7.14 1.86 -17.95
N PRO A 88 6.43 2.21 -16.86
CA PRO A 88 7.07 2.89 -15.74
C PRO A 88 8.33 2.14 -15.31
N LYS A 89 9.47 2.81 -15.18
CA LYS A 89 10.64 2.25 -14.49
C LYS A 89 10.30 2.22 -13.00
N GLU A 90 10.73 1.18 -12.27
CA GLU A 90 10.38 0.94 -10.86
C GLU A 90 10.33 2.25 -10.05
N ASP A 91 9.11 2.75 -9.80
CA ASP A 91 8.89 3.74 -8.76
C ASP A 91 9.32 3.07 -7.46
N GLN A 92 10.23 3.72 -6.73
CA GLN A 92 10.64 3.21 -5.43
C GLN A 92 9.44 3.30 -4.48
N PRO A 93 8.97 2.17 -3.93
CA PRO A 93 7.90 2.18 -2.94
C PRO A 93 8.27 3.07 -1.77
N THR A 94 7.27 3.69 -1.15
CA THR A 94 7.51 4.66 -0.09
C THR A 94 8.24 4.01 1.10
N TYR A 95 7.91 2.75 1.40
CA TYR A 95 8.69 1.89 2.26
C TYR A 95 9.85 1.19 1.53
N LYS A 96 11.00 1.12 2.22
CA LYS A 96 12.20 0.46 1.70
C LYS A 96 12.34 -1.02 2.08
N THR A 97 11.42 -1.52 2.90
CA THR A 97 11.35 -2.89 3.40
C THR A 97 9.88 -3.24 3.57
N ILE A 98 9.51 -4.51 3.50
CA ILE A 98 8.17 -4.95 3.89
C ILE A 98 7.98 -4.58 5.37
N GLN A 99 6.87 -3.91 5.70
CA GLN A 99 6.63 -3.41 7.06
C GLN A 99 6.09 -4.53 7.96
N ASN A 100 5.13 -5.33 7.46
CA ASN A 100 4.67 -6.55 8.12
C ASN A 100 5.38 -7.77 7.53
N ASN A 101 6.44 -8.27 8.19
CA ASN A 101 7.22 -9.42 7.72
C ASN A 101 6.74 -10.76 8.31
N THR A 102 5.49 -10.85 8.78
CA THR A 102 4.91 -12.08 9.33
C THR A 102 4.80 -13.14 8.23
N CYS A 103 5.64 -14.17 8.31
CA CYS A 103 5.71 -15.23 7.30
C CYS A 103 4.59 -16.27 7.48
N VAL A 104 3.37 -15.90 7.11
CA VAL A 104 2.19 -16.78 7.07
C VAL A 104 1.54 -16.72 5.69
N VAL A 105 0.65 -17.68 5.41
CA VAL A 105 -0.14 -17.68 4.17
C VAL A 105 -1.06 -16.46 4.15
N ALA A 106 -1.07 -15.72 3.04
CA ALA A 106 -2.05 -14.68 2.79
C ALA A 106 -3.41 -15.32 2.43
N PRO A 107 -4.53 -14.85 2.99
CA PRO A 107 -5.82 -15.54 2.93
C PRO A 107 -6.50 -15.48 1.56
N GLU A 108 -6.94 -16.62 1.03
CA GLU A 108 -7.44 -16.71 -0.35
C GLU A 108 -8.96 -16.58 -0.47
N VAL A 109 -9.41 -15.89 -1.53
CA VAL A 109 -10.82 -15.77 -1.95
C VAL A 109 -10.94 -15.88 -3.47
N THR A 110 -12.17 -15.89 -4.01
CA THR A 110 -12.37 -15.86 -5.47
C THR A 110 -12.16 -14.46 -6.06
N GLU A 111 -11.76 -14.42 -7.33
CA GLU A 111 -11.55 -13.19 -8.11
C GLU A 111 -12.84 -12.35 -8.28
N GLY A 112 -14.01 -13.00 -8.24
CA GLY A 112 -15.29 -12.33 -8.43
C GLY A 112 -15.54 -11.86 -9.88
N PRO A 113 -16.70 -11.26 -10.15
CA PRO A 113 -17.21 -11.10 -11.52
C PRO A 113 -16.56 -9.97 -12.33
N TYR A 114 -15.63 -9.20 -11.76
CA TYR A 114 -15.03 -8.02 -12.39
C TYR A 114 -13.53 -8.16 -12.67
N PHE A 115 -12.96 -9.36 -12.51
CA PHE A 115 -11.59 -9.64 -12.92
C PHE A 115 -11.48 -9.63 -14.45
N ILE A 116 -10.39 -9.07 -14.97
CA ILE A 116 -10.07 -9.01 -16.39
C ILE A 116 -8.67 -9.57 -16.56
N GLN A 117 -8.53 -10.56 -17.44
CA GLN A 117 -7.22 -11.11 -17.78
C GLN A 117 -6.47 -10.15 -18.70
N ASN A 118 -5.14 -10.13 -18.56
CA ASN A 118 -4.22 -9.35 -19.39
C ASN A 118 -4.37 -7.83 -19.19
N GLU A 119 -4.32 -7.38 -17.93
CA GLU A 119 -4.36 -5.96 -17.55
C GLU A 119 -3.17 -5.13 -18.07
N LEU A 120 -3.31 -3.81 -18.00
CA LEU A 120 -2.23 -2.86 -18.35
C LEU A 120 -1.07 -2.94 -17.35
N LEU A 121 0.17 -2.99 -17.86
CA LEU A 121 1.39 -3.00 -17.05
C LEU A 121 1.73 -1.58 -16.55
N ARG A 122 1.15 -1.19 -15.43
CA ARG A 122 1.26 0.14 -14.80
C ARG A 122 0.95 0.09 -13.31
N ASN A 123 1.53 1.02 -12.55
CA ASN A 123 1.31 1.17 -11.12
C ASN A 123 0.55 2.45 -10.73
N ASP A 124 0.56 3.51 -11.54
CA ASP A 124 -0.42 4.60 -11.42
C ASP A 124 -1.67 4.23 -12.22
N ILE A 125 -2.77 3.99 -11.50
CA ILE A 125 -4.03 3.47 -12.04
C ILE A 125 -5.20 4.45 -11.84
N ARG A 126 -4.95 5.64 -11.29
CA ARG A 126 -5.98 6.63 -10.97
C ARG A 126 -6.74 7.16 -12.18
N GLU A 127 -6.03 7.32 -13.29
CA GLU A 127 -6.50 8.02 -14.49
C GLU A 127 -7.17 9.36 -14.12
N ASP A 128 -8.45 9.54 -14.47
CA ASP A 128 -9.26 10.73 -14.23
C ASP A 128 -10.21 10.61 -13.01
N GLN A 129 -10.17 9.50 -12.27
CA GLN A 129 -11.19 9.19 -11.28
C GLN A 129 -11.14 10.13 -10.05
N PRO A 130 -12.29 10.65 -9.60
CA PRO A 130 -12.38 11.44 -8.37
C PRO A 130 -12.23 10.54 -7.14
N GLY A 131 -11.64 11.09 -6.07
CA GLY A 131 -11.45 10.39 -4.79
C GLY A 131 -10.19 10.82 -4.06
N VAL A 132 -10.08 10.39 -2.81
CA VAL A 132 -8.87 10.54 -1.99
C VAL A 132 -7.74 9.71 -2.64
N ASP A 133 -6.56 10.31 -2.82
CA ASP A 133 -5.40 9.58 -3.33
C ASP A 133 -4.98 8.51 -2.33
N LEU A 134 -4.80 7.27 -2.82
CA LEU A 134 -4.31 6.13 -2.05
C LEU A 134 -3.02 5.63 -2.69
N PHE A 135 -1.93 5.67 -1.92
CA PHE A 135 -0.67 5.04 -2.27
C PHE A 135 -0.62 3.71 -1.51
N LEU A 136 -0.47 2.60 -2.21
CA LEU A 136 -0.61 1.25 -1.66
C LEU A 136 0.67 0.45 -1.87
N ASP A 137 1.46 0.32 -0.81
CA ASP A 137 2.68 -0.50 -0.78
C ASP A 137 2.30 -1.96 -0.44
N ILE A 138 2.48 -2.88 -1.39
CA ILE A 138 2.21 -4.32 -1.19
C ILE A 138 3.54 -5.07 -1.09
N GLY A 139 3.75 -5.75 0.04
CA GLY A 139 4.83 -6.70 0.25
C GLY A 139 4.43 -8.13 -0.16
N VAL A 140 5.30 -8.81 -0.90
CA VAL A 140 5.12 -10.21 -1.29
C VAL A 140 6.32 -11.02 -0.78
N ILE A 141 6.03 -12.11 -0.07
CA ILE A 141 7.01 -13.02 0.56
C ILE A 141 6.76 -14.44 0.06
N ASP A 142 7.82 -15.20 -0.28
CA ASP A 142 7.68 -16.65 -0.50
C ASP A 142 7.66 -17.35 0.86
N ILE A 143 6.46 -17.77 1.28
CA ILE A 143 6.18 -18.45 2.56
C ILE A 143 7.06 -19.68 2.86
N ARG A 144 7.69 -20.29 1.85
CA ARG A 144 8.58 -21.46 2.04
C ARG A 144 10.00 -21.06 2.46
N THR A 145 10.37 -19.81 2.21
CA THR A 145 11.71 -19.25 2.45
C THR A 145 11.70 -18.07 3.42
N CYS A 146 10.51 -17.49 3.66
CA CYS A 146 10.30 -16.24 4.36
C CYS A 146 11.16 -15.08 3.81
N GLN A 147 11.55 -15.15 2.53
CA GLN A 147 12.25 -14.08 1.83
C GLN A 147 11.26 -13.28 0.96
N PRO A 148 11.51 -11.97 0.75
CA PRO A 148 10.74 -11.20 -0.21
C PRO A 148 10.82 -11.83 -1.60
N LEU A 149 9.69 -11.86 -2.32
CA LEU A 149 9.57 -12.50 -3.62
C LEU A 149 9.67 -11.45 -4.74
N PRO A 150 10.84 -11.24 -5.36
CA PRO A 150 11.01 -10.25 -6.42
C PRO A 150 10.38 -10.71 -7.74
N LYS A 151 9.95 -9.74 -8.56
CA LYS A 151 9.35 -9.95 -9.89
C LYS A 151 8.06 -10.76 -9.90
N ALA A 152 7.42 -10.99 -8.76
CA ALA A 152 6.01 -11.40 -8.72
C ALA A 152 5.16 -10.26 -9.27
N LEU A 153 4.30 -10.55 -10.23
CA LEU A 153 3.32 -9.58 -10.72
C LEU A 153 2.19 -9.48 -9.71
N VAL A 154 1.91 -8.27 -9.25
CA VAL A 154 0.70 -7.97 -8.49
C VAL A 154 -0.26 -7.28 -9.45
N GLU A 155 -1.50 -7.76 -9.51
CA GLU A 155 -2.59 -7.22 -10.30
C GLU A 155 -3.65 -6.73 -9.30
N ILE A 156 -4.07 -5.47 -9.37
CA ILE A 156 -5.13 -4.94 -8.50
C ILE A 156 -6.26 -4.29 -9.30
N TRP A 157 -7.47 -4.38 -8.77
CA TRP A 157 -8.64 -3.64 -9.27
C TRP A 157 -9.62 -3.28 -8.15
N SER A 158 -10.31 -2.14 -8.30
CA SER A 158 -11.35 -1.72 -7.37
C SER A 158 -12.48 -0.99 -8.09
N CYS A 159 -13.58 -0.76 -7.37
CA CYS A 159 -14.57 0.21 -7.79
C CYS A 159 -14.06 1.64 -7.55
N ASN A 160 -14.65 2.61 -8.25
CA ASN A 160 -14.46 4.04 -7.99
C ASN A 160 -15.28 4.52 -6.79
N SER A 161 -15.18 5.81 -6.48
CA SER A 161 -15.83 6.43 -5.31
C SER A 161 -17.36 6.31 -5.30
N THR A 162 -18.00 6.03 -6.44
CA THR A 162 -19.47 5.83 -6.55
C THR A 162 -19.91 4.38 -6.62
N GLY A 163 -18.97 3.42 -6.65
CA GLY A 163 -19.23 1.98 -6.59
C GLY A 163 -19.25 1.26 -7.95
N TYR A 164 -18.81 1.91 -9.03
CA TYR A 164 -18.73 1.28 -10.35
C TYR A 164 -17.33 0.73 -10.63
N TYR A 165 -17.24 -0.30 -11.45
CA TYR A 165 -15.98 -0.83 -11.98
C TYR A 165 -15.80 -0.38 -13.44
N SER A 166 -14.59 0.01 -13.81
CA SER A 166 -14.20 0.20 -15.21
C SER A 166 -14.35 -1.10 -15.99
N SER A 167 -14.58 -1.00 -17.30
CA SER A 167 -15.04 -2.10 -18.16
C SER A 167 -16.43 -2.67 -17.82
N PHE A 168 -17.12 -2.18 -16.78
CA PHE A 168 -18.45 -2.64 -16.35
C PHE A 168 -19.35 -1.47 -15.91
N THR A 169 -19.24 -0.31 -16.55
CA THR A 169 -19.93 0.92 -16.12
C THR A 169 -21.43 0.99 -16.42
N THR A 170 -21.93 0.26 -17.43
CA THR A 170 -23.35 0.36 -17.84
C THR A 170 -24.29 -0.61 -17.12
N ALA A 171 -23.73 -1.61 -16.43
CA ALA A 171 -24.47 -2.46 -15.52
C ALA A 171 -24.17 -2.02 -14.07
N PRO A 172 -25.18 -1.76 -13.21
CA PRO A 172 -24.91 -1.70 -11.78
C PRO A 172 -24.32 -3.05 -11.34
N PRO A 173 -23.30 -3.07 -10.45
CA PRO A 173 -22.66 -4.32 -10.01
C PRO A 173 -23.68 -5.39 -9.61
N ALA A 174 -23.73 -6.48 -10.37
CA ALA A 174 -24.89 -7.37 -10.40
C ALA A 174 -24.97 -8.32 -9.19
N MET A 175 -25.72 -7.85 -8.19
CA MET A 175 -26.63 -8.58 -7.30
C MET A 175 -26.12 -9.46 -6.13
N ALA A 176 -26.90 -9.31 -5.05
CA ALA A 176 -27.10 -10.20 -3.91
C ALA A 176 -25.85 -10.51 -3.05
N PRO A 177 -25.67 -9.86 -1.88
CA PRO A 177 -24.98 -10.55 -0.80
C PRO A 177 -25.72 -11.86 -0.49
N PRO A 178 -25.05 -12.92 0.00
CA PRO A 178 -25.76 -14.02 0.62
C PRO A 178 -26.63 -13.43 1.73
N LEU A 179 -27.92 -13.77 1.75
CA LEU A 179 -28.78 -13.39 2.86
C LEU A 179 -28.10 -13.86 4.15
N PRO A 180 -27.91 -12.99 5.17
CA PRO A 180 -27.62 -13.50 6.49
C PRO A 180 -28.78 -14.43 6.86
N ALA A 181 -28.49 -15.53 7.55
CA ALA A 181 -29.52 -16.35 8.18
C ALA A 181 -30.16 -15.53 9.32
N SER A 182 -31.04 -14.59 8.96
CA SER A 182 -31.74 -13.76 9.94
C SER A 182 -32.72 -14.64 10.69
N THR A 183 -32.45 -14.89 11.96
CA THR A 183 -33.39 -15.50 12.91
C THR A 183 -34.50 -14.51 13.33
N ASP A 184 -34.79 -13.50 12.50
CA ASP A 184 -35.76 -12.44 12.75
C ASP A 184 -37.16 -12.88 12.25
N PRO A 185 -38.16 -13.04 13.13
CA PRO A 185 -39.52 -13.44 12.74
C PRO A 185 -40.25 -12.42 11.85
N LEU A 186 -39.80 -11.16 11.81
CA LEU A 186 -40.53 -10.06 11.17
C LEU A 186 -40.36 -9.98 9.64
N TYR A 187 -39.45 -10.77 9.05
CA TYR A 187 -39.15 -10.77 7.61
C TYR A 187 -40.17 -11.50 6.71
N THR A 188 -41.39 -11.76 7.20
CA THR A 188 -42.37 -12.67 6.56
C THR A 188 -43.57 -11.99 5.88
N ASN A 189 -43.56 -10.66 5.71
CA ASN A 189 -44.67 -9.96 5.04
C ASN A 189 -44.61 -10.08 3.50
N SER A 190 -45.59 -10.80 2.93
CA SER A 190 -45.68 -11.20 1.51
C SER A 190 -45.49 -10.07 0.47
N ALA A 191 -45.69 -8.80 0.83
CA ALA A 191 -45.49 -7.64 -0.04
C ALA A 191 -44.05 -7.49 -0.56
N THR A 192 -43.03 -7.90 0.21
CA THR A 192 -41.62 -7.86 -0.23
C THR A 192 -41.30 -8.94 -1.27
N ARG A 193 -42.06 -10.03 -1.32
CA ARG A 193 -41.85 -11.14 -2.26
C ARG A 193 -42.16 -10.76 -3.71
N SER A 194 -43.06 -9.81 -3.95
CA SER A 194 -43.42 -9.36 -5.30
C SER A 194 -42.34 -8.47 -5.94
N VAL A 195 -41.52 -7.78 -5.14
CA VAL A 195 -40.40 -6.96 -5.66
C VAL A 195 -39.23 -7.85 -6.12
N LEU A 196 -39.06 -9.03 -5.50
CA LEU A 196 -38.00 -9.99 -5.83
C LEU A 196 -38.16 -10.66 -7.21
N ILE A 197 -39.35 -10.64 -7.81
CA ILE A 197 -39.62 -11.31 -9.10
C ILE A 197 -39.23 -10.43 -10.31
N GLY A 198 -38.95 -9.13 -10.09
CA GLY A 198 -38.48 -8.22 -11.15
C GLY A 198 -36.99 -8.32 -11.50
N TYR A 199 -36.17 -8.99 -10.68
CA TYR A 199 -34.70 -9.02 -10.81
C TYR A 199 -34.16 -10.22 -11.64
N GLY A 200 -35.03 -10.84 -12.44
CA GLY A 200 -34.73 -12.04 -13.23
C GLY A 200 -34.06 -11.80 -14.58
N GLN A 201 -33.00 -10.99 -14.67
CA GLN A 201 -32.16 -10.91 -15.88
C GLN A 201 -30.73 -10.38 -15.60
N MET A 202 -29.92 -11.16 -14.87
CA MET A 202 -28.50 -10.86 -14.70
C MET A 202 -27.72 -11.10 -16.00
N ASN A 203 -26.90 -10.14 -16.42
CA ASN A 203 -25.95 -10.33 -17.51
C ASN A 203 -24.72 -11.11 -17.00
N THR A 204 -24.85 -12.43 -16.91
CA THR A 204 -23.79 -13.35 -16.41
C THR A 204 -22.66 -13.60 -17.41
N SER A 205 -22.57 -12.84 -18.51
CA SER A 205 -21.69 -13.16 -19.63
C SER A 205 -20.20 -12.87 -19.38
N GLY A 206 -19.83 -12.15 -18.31
CA GLY A 206 -18.45 -11.68 -18.09
C GLY A 206 -17.94 -10.68 -19.14
N ASN A 207 -18.81 -10.29 -20.09
CA ASN A 207 -18.48 -9.38 -21.17
C ASN A 207 -18.36 -7.96 -20.63
N LYS A 208 -17.27 -7.28 -21.00
CA LYS A 208 -17.10 -5.85 -20.73
C LYS A 208 -18.25 -5.04 -21.34
N THR A 209 -18.67 -3.98 -20.66
CA THR A 209 -19.62 -2.99 -21.17
C THR A 209 -18.97 -1.81 -21.89
N ASP A 210 -17.67 -1.62 -21.64
CA ASP A 210 -16.84 -0.52 -22.13
C ASP A 210 -15.36 -0.93 -22.09
N GLU A 211 -14.47 -0.12 -22.67
CA GLU A 211 -13.02 -0.36 -22.66
C GLU A 211 -12.27 0.54 -21.65
N LEU A 212 -12.96 1.06 -20.63
CA LEU A 212 -12.30 1.85 -19.59
C LEU A 212 -11.43 0.95 -18.71
N SER A 213 -10.29 1.48 -18.28
CA SER A 213 -9.28 0.75 -17.49
C SER A 213 -9.02 1.34 -16.11
N TRP A 214 -9.60 2.48 -15.74
CA TRP A 214 -9.28 3.17 -14.50
C TRP A 214 -9.43 2.29 -13.26
N LEU A 215 -8.60 2.54 -12.25
CA LEU A 215 -8.49 1.75 -11.03
C LEU A 215 -8.22 0.25 -11.26
N ARG A 216 -7.55 -0.07 -12.38
CA ARG A 216 -7.01 -1.40 -12.71
C ARG A 216 -5.57 -1.30 -13.19
N GLY A 217 -4.75 -2.26 -12.80
CA GLY A 217 -3.41 -2.40 -13.36
C GLY A 217 -2.60 -3.52 -12.73
N ALA A 218 -1.54 -3.88 -13.44
CA ALA A 218 -0.59 -4.91 -13.08
C ALA A 218 0.82 -4.31 -12.95
N TYR A 219 1.57 -4.64 -11.91
CA TYR A 219 2.96 -4.20 -11.79
C TYR A 219 3.82 -5.17 -10.95
N PRO A 220 5.08 -5.45 -11.35
CA PRO A 220 5.92 -6.38 -10.63
C PRO A 220 6.52 -5.78 -9.36
N THR A 221 6.71 -6.65 -8.37
CA THR A 221 7.54 -6.38 -7.20
C THR A 221 9.01 -6.18 -7.58
N ASN A 222 9.64 -5.22 -6.92
CA ASN A 222 11.07 -4.92 -7.06
C ASN A 222 11.96 -6.00 -6.40
N ASN A 223 13.27 -5.77 -6.39
CA ASN A 223 14.26 -6.67 -5.79
C ASN A 223 14.11 -6.95 -4.27
N ARG A 224 13.21 -6.25 -3.57
CA ARG A 224 12.86 -6.44 -2.15
C ARG A 224 11.41 -6.91 -1.97
N GLY A 225 10.78 -7.48 -3.00
CA GLY A 225 9.42 -8.01 -2.92
C GLY A 225 8.33 -6.95 -2.72
N LEU A 226 8.59 -5.68 -3.07
CA LEU A 226 7.67 -4.57 -2.87
C LEU A 226 7.19 -3.95 -4.18
N VAL A 227 5.93 -3.54 -4.22
CA VAL A 227 5.34 -2.70 -5.28
C VAL A 227 4.49 -1.58 -4.65
N GLU A 228 4.53 -0.37 -5.22
CA GLU A 228 3.62 0.72 -4.84
C GLU A 228 2.65 1.00 -5.99
N PHE A 229 1.35 0.88 -5.71
CA PHE A 229 0.30 1.39 -6.59
C PHE A 229 -0.14 2.79 -6.17
N LYS A 230 -0.40 3.66 -7.15
CA LYS A 230 -1.09 4.94 -6.95
C LYS A 230 -2.49 4.75 -7.48
N THR A 231 -3.47 4.74 -6.58
CA THR A 231 -4.88 4.48 -6.86
C THR A 231 -5.73 5.52 -6.13
N LYS A 232 -7.06 5.37 -6.19
CA LYS A 232 -7.98 6.08 -5.32
C LYS A 232 -8.42 5.16 -4.21
N TYR A 233 -8.70 5.71 -3.03
CA TYR A 233 -9.38 4.96 -1.99
C TYR A 233 -10.75 4.51 -2.56
N PRO A 234 -11.08 3.21 -2.54
CA PRO A 234 -12.25 2.70 -3.25
C PRO A 234 -13.56 3.15 -2.61
N GLY A 235 -14.62 3.21 -3.40
CA GLY A 235 -15.98 3.31 -2.88
C GLY A 235 -16.50 1.96 -2.41
N TYR A 236 -17.82 1.80 -2.44
CA TYR A 236 -18.50 0.54 -2.15
C TYR A 236 -19.65 0.31 -3.14
N TYR A 237 -20.05 -0.94 -3.27
CA TYR A 237 -21.25 -1.33 -4.02
C TYR A 237 -22.14 -2.22 -3.15
N THR A 238 -23.43 -2.26 -3.49
CA THR A 238 -24.46 -2.84 -2.62
C THR A 238 -24.17 -4.29 -2.26
N GLY A 239 -24.07 -4.57 -0.96
CA GLY A 239 -23.83 -5.91 -0.42
C GLY A 239 -22.38 -6.29 -0.19
N ARG A 240 -21.43 -5.36 -0.31
CA ARG A 240 -20.00 -5.58 0.00
C ARG A 240 -19.43 -4.45 0.85
N ALA A 241 -18.44 -4.79 1.67
CA ALA A 241 -17.60 -3.81 2.36
C ALA A 241 -16.62 -3.12 1.38
N ILE A 242 -15.90 -2.10 1.85
CA ILE A 242 -14.91 -1.38 1.05
C ILE A 242 -13.67 -2.27 0.84
N HIS A 243 -13.29 -2.51 -0.42
CA HIS A 243 -12.17 -3.39 -0.74
C HIS A 243 -11.46 -3.07 -2.07
N ILE A 244 -10.20 -3.50 -2.16
CA ILE A 244 -9.42 -3.61 -3.40
C ILE A 244 -9.12 -5.10 -3.64
N HIS A 245 -9.39 -5.62 -4.83
CA HIS A 245 -9.01 -6.99 -5.20
C HIS A 245 -7.53 -7.06 -5.54
N THR A 246 -6.89 -8.19 -5.27
CA THR A 246 -5.50 -8.47 -5.64
C THR A 246 -5.31 -9.89 -6.17
N VAL A 247 -4.45 -10.05 -7.18
CA VAL A 247 -3.95 -11.34 -7.68
C VAL A 247 -2.43 -11.26 -7.72
N VAL A 248 -1.75 -12.31 -7.24
CA VAL A 248 -0.29 -12.44 -7.34
C VAL A 248 0.07 -13.55 -8.30
N THR A 249 0.77 -13.20 -9.37
CA THR A 249 1.14 -14.11 -10.47
C THR A 249 2.66 -14.22 -10.62
N THR A 250 3.17 -15.44 -10.75
CA THR A 250 4.58 -15.73 -11.10
C THR A 250 4.68 -16.15 -12.57
N ASN A 251 5.90 -16.20 -13.14
CA ASN A 251 6.12 -16.68 -14.52
C ASN A 251 5.25 -15.99 -15.61
N TRP A 252 4.93 -14.71 -15.38
CA TRP A 252 4.18 -13.84 -16.27
C TRP A 252 5.08 -13.28 -17.39
N THR A 253 4.47 -12.73 -18.42
CA THR A 253 5.15 -12.00 -19.50
C THR A 253 4.41 -10.70 -19.82
N TYR A 254 5.06 -9.74 -20.49
CA TYR A 254 4.40 -8.55 -21.04
C TYR A 254 4.36 -8.62 -22.58
N LEU A 255 3.42 -7.89 -23.16
CA LEU A 255 3.19 -7.81 -24.60
C LEU A 255 3.52 -6.41 -25.14
N THR A 256 3.69 -6.32 -26.47
CA THR A 256 4.02 -5.05 -27.17
C THR A 256 2.84 -4.07 -27.26
N ASN A 257 1.65 -4.44 -26.81
CA ASN A 257 0.52 -3.53 -26.60
C ASN A 257 0.48 -2.91 -25.17
N GLY A 258 1.45 -3.24 -24.31
CA GLY A 258 1.50 -2.75 -22.93
C GLY A 258 0.72 -3.58 -21.91
N THR A 259 0.07 -4.68 -22.31
CA THR A 259 -0.61 -5.57 -21.35
C THR A 259 0.32 -6.66 -20.81
N VAL A 260 -0.06 -7.26 -19.70
CA VAL A 260 0.55 -8.50 -19.18
C VAL A 260 -0.11 -9.74 -19.79
N VAL A 261 0.52 -10.90 -19.60
CA VAL A 261 -0.10 -12.23 -19.73
C VAL A 261 0.14 -12.97 -18.43
N SER A 262 -0.88 -12.97 -17.58
CA SER A 262 -0.97 -13.77 -16.37
C SER A 262 -1.43 -15.19 -16.74
N LYS A 263 -0.48 -16.13 -16.74
CA LYS A 263 -0.79 -17.55 -17.01
C LYS A 263 -1.48 -18.14 -15.79
N SER A 264 -2.78 -18.46 -15.90
CA SER A 264 -3.61 -19.04 -14.82
C SER A 264 -2.92 -20.13 -13.97
N GLY A 265 -2.15 -21.05 -14.58
CA GLY A 265 -1.36 -22.07 -13.85
C GLY A 265 -0.17 -21.54 -13.01
N ASN A 266 0.04 -20.22 -12.94
CA ASN A 266 1.09 -19.57 -12.16
C ASN A 266 0.59 -18.46 -11.23
N THR A 267 -0.73 -18.29 -11.12
CA THR A 267 -1.36 -17.58 -10.00
C THR A 267 -0.94 -18.26 -8.71
N ARG A 268 -0.58 -17.47 -7.69
CA ARG A 268 -0.09 -17.93 -6.38
C ARG A 268 -0.94 -17.46 -5.21
N HIS A 269 -1.79 -16.47 -5.44
CA HIS A 269 -2.69 -15.90 -4.45
C HIS A 269 -3.77 -15.10 -5.16
N ILE A 270 -5.00 -15.15 -4.65
CA ILE A 270 -6.11 -14.26 -4.99
C ILE A 270 -6.71 -13.78 -3.67
N GLY A 271 -6.77 -12.47 -3.47
CA GLY A 271 -7.15 -11.84 -2.19
C GLY A 271 -7.99 -10.59 -2.38
N GLN A 272 -8.51 -10.04 -1.29
CA GLN A 272 -9.14 -8.72 -1.26
C GLN A 272 -8.66 -7.97 -0.03
N LEU A 273 -8.11 -6.78 -0.25
CA LEU A 273 -7.58 -5.87 0.76
C LEU A 273 -8.74 -5.03 1.32
N PHE A 274 -8.89 -4.99 2.64
CA PHE A 274 -9.94 -4.25 3.34
C PHE A 274 -9.36 -3.09 4.16
N PHE A 275 -10.24 -2.21 4.62
CA PHE A 275 -9.90 -1.00 5.34
C PHE A 275 -10.71 -0.88 6.63
N GLU A 276 -10.11 -0.32 7.68
CA GLU A 276 -10.79 -0.09 8.94
C GLU A 276 -11.95 0.92 8.81
N GLU A 277 -12.98 0.74 9.64
CA GLU A 277 -14.22 1.53 9.54
C GLU A 277 -13.97 3.02 9.85
N GLU A 278 -13.14 3.34 10.85
CA GLU A 278 -12.83 4.73 11.24
C GLU A 278 -12.15 5.52 10.11
N LEU A 279 -11.29 4.87 9.31
CA LEU A 279 -10.68 5.47 8.12
C LEU A 279 -11.70 5.59 6.99
N SER A 280 -12.51 4.54 6.79
CA SER A 280 -13.55 4.49 5.78
C SER A 280 -14.57 5.62 5.96
N ASP A 281 -15.01 5.87 7.18
CA ASP A 281 -15.97 6.93 7.53
C ASP A 281 -15.41 8.32 7.21
N GLN A 282 -14.13 8.56 7.51
CA GLN A 282 -13.45 9.81 7.16
C GLN A 282 -13.34 10.02 5.65
N VAL A 283 -12.95 8.99 4.89
CA VAL A 283 -12.85 9.11 3.42
C VAL A 283 -14.23 9.33 2.80
N LEU A 284 -15.23 8.56 3.22
CA LEU A 284 -16.58 8.64 2.66
C LEU A 284 -17.27 9.98 2.97
N ALA A 285 -16.90 10.66 4.06
CA ALA A 285 -17.37 12.02 4.35
C ALA A 285 -16.90 13.06 3.31
N THR A 286 -15.88 12.77 2.49
CA THR A 286 -15.38 13.72 1.48
C THR A 286 -16.30 13.80 0.24
N PRO A 287 -16.39 14.95 -0.45
CA PRO A 287 -17.39 15.18 -1.51
C PRO A 287 -17.41 14.17 -2.66
N ALA A 288 -16.27 13.53 -2.97
CA ALA A 288 -16.15 12.57 -4.08
C ALA A 288 -16.95 11.27 -3.89
N TYR A 289 -17.31 10.93 -2.64
CA TYR A 289 -17.98 9.68 -2.28
C TYR A 289 -19.46 9.88 -1.90
N GLN A 290 -19.89 11.14 -1.75
CA GLN A 290 -21.25 11.51 -1.34
C GLN A 290 -22.31 11.32 -2.44
N ASN A 291 -21.90 11.12 -3.70
CA ASN A 291 -22.80 10.96 -4.85
C ASN A 291 -22.91 9.50 -5.32
N THR A 292 -23.19 8.58 -4.40
CA THR A 292 -23.46 7.16 -4.72
C THR A 292 -24.91 6.78 -4.43
N THR A 293 -25.46 5.89 -5.25
CA THR A 293 -26.77 5.25 -5.06
C THR A 293 -26.67 3.88 -4.39
N GLN A 294 -25.45 3.44 -4.04
CA GLN A 294 -25.18 2.15 -3.44
C GLN A 294 -25.44 2.15 -1.92
N VAL A 295 -25.64 0.97 -1.33
CA VAL A 295 -25.74 0.79 0.13
C VAL A 295 -24.49 0.08 0.64
N ARG A 296 -23.69 0.76 1.49
CA ARG A 296 -22.50 0.18 2.13
C ARG A 296 -22.90 -0.98 3.04
N LEU A 297 -22.12 -2.05 2.99
CA LEU A 297 -22.12 -3.09 4.01
C LEU A 297 -20.92 -2.85 4.93
N GLU A 298 -21.11 -2.88 6.24
CA GLU A 298 -20.01 -2.80 7.21
C GLU A 298 -19.19 -4.09 7.21
N ASN A 299 -17.89 -3.98 7.51
CA ASN A 299 -16.89 -5.05 7.54
C ASN A 299 -17.37 -6.28 8.31
N TYR A 300 -17.97 -6.08 9.49
CA TYR A 300 -18.43 -7.18 10.35
C TYR A 300 -19.57 -8.01 9.74
N ARG A 301 -20.19 -7.52 8.64
CA ARG A 301 -21.29 -8.15 7.91
C ARG A 301 -20.86 -8.72 6.55
N ASP A 302 -19.67 -8.39 6.06
CA ASP A 302 -19.15 -8.90 4.78
C ASP A 302 -18.63 -10.34 4.96
N SER A 303 -19.32 -11.30 4.34
CA SER A 303 -18.99 -12.73 4.45
C SER A 303 -17.65 -13.09 3.80
N ILE A 304 -17.16 -12.30 2.83
CA ILE A 304 -15.88 -12.54 2.17
C ILE A 304 -14.75 -12.10 3.10
N LEU A 305 -14.88 -10.95 3.77
CA LEU A 305 -13.96 -10.53 4.83
C LEU A 305 -13.95 -11.52 6.00
N ALA A 306 -15.13 -11.99 6.45
CA ALA A 306 -15.21 -12.97 7.54
C ALA A 306 -14.49 -14.30 7.23
N VAL A 307 -14.54 -14.77 5.97
CA VAL A 307 -13.76 -15.93 5.52
C VAL A 307 -12.27 -15.59 5.42
N GLN A 308 -11.93 -14.43 4.88
CA GLN A 308 -10.55 -14.02 4.62
C GLN A 308 -9.76 -13.70 5.91
N ASN A 309 -10.42 -13.22 6.97
CA ASN A 309 -9.81 -13.01 8.29
C ASN A 309 -9.98 -14.22 9.24
N ALA A 310 -10.42 -15.38 8.74
CA ALA A 310 -10.48 -16.59 9.54
C ALA A 310 -9.07 -17.08 9.94
N GLN A 311 -8.99 -17.98 10.91
CA GLN A 311 -7.76 -18.72 11.26
C GLN A 311 -6.54 -17.86 11.65
N GLY A 312 -6.75 -16.58 12.02
CA GLY A 312 -5.69 -15.66 12.40
C GLY A 312 -5.03 -14.93 11.22
N HIS A 313 -5.59 -15.04 10.01
CA HIS A 313 -5.22 -14.21 8.88
C HIS A 313 -5.72 -12.76 9.06
N ASN A 314 -5.08 -11.82 8.36
CA ASN A 314 -5.48 -10.42 8.34
C ASN A 314 -5.40 -9.88 6.90
N ALA A 315 -6.52 -9.40 6.38
CA ALA A 315 -6.66 -8.75 5.08
C ALA A 315 -6.80 -7.22 5.17
N PHE A 316 -6.70 -6.63 6.36
CA PHE A 316 -6.69 -5.18 6.53
C PHE A 316 -5.32 -4.58 6.17
N VAL A 317 -5.35 -3.45 5.48
CA VAL A 317 -4.15 -2.63 5.23
C VAL A 317 -3.90 -1.66 6.38
N ASP A 318 -2.63 -1.44 6.74
CA ASP A 318 -2.23 -0.46 7.75
C ASP A 318 -2.15 0.96 7.12
N PRO A 319 -2.90 1.96 7.60
CA PRO A 319 -2.94 3.30 7.01
C PRO A 319 -2.02 4.31 7.69
N VAL A 320 -1.51 5.27 6.91
CA VAL A 320 -0.75 6.44 7.34
C VAL A 320 -1.25 7.65 6.55
N LEU A 321 -1.81 8.65 7.25
CA LEU A 321 -2.25 9.90 6.63
C LEU A 321 -1.05 10.66 6.04
N MET A 322 -1.25 11.24 4.85
CA MET A 322 -0.18 11.93 4.12
C MET A 322 -0.02 13.41 4.51
N GLY A 323 -1.03 13.97 5.16
CA GLY A 323 -1.05 15.33 5.69
C GLY A 323 -1.85 15.43 6.98
N GLU A 324 -2.48 16.58 7.21
CA GLU A 324 -3.29 16.85 8.40
C GLU A 324 -4.77 16.50 8.17
N LYS A 325 -5.17 16.31 6.91
CA LYS A 325 -6.54 15.98 6.50
C LYS A 325 -6.57 14.72 5.66
N ILE A 326 -7.73 14.07 5.59
CA ILE A 326 -7.92 12.87 4.78
C ILE A 326 -7.79 13.17 3.27
N GLU A 327 -8.14 14.38 2.84
CA GLU A 327 -8.01 14.85 1.45
C GLU A 327 -6.54 15.05 1.01
N ASP A 328 -5.59 15.15 1.95
CA ASP A 328 -4.15 15.19 1.62
C ASP A 328 -3.63 13.82 1.10
N GLY A 329 -4.44 12.77 1.26
CA GLY A 329 -4.16 11.40 0.81
C GLY A 329 -3.85 10.42 1.93
N VAL A 330 -3.82 9.13 1.57
CA VAL A 330 -3.47 8.01 2.45
C VAL A 330 -2.34 7.20 1.81
N LEU A 331 -1.29 6.90 2.57
CA LEU A 331 -0.40 5.77 2.29
C LEU A 331 -0.92 4.57 3.08
N ALA A 332 -1.18 3.46 2.43
CA ALA A 332 -1.47 2.18 3.06
C ALA A 332 -0.38 1.17 2.74
N TYR A 333 -0.17 0.19 3.62
CA TYR A 333 0.74 -0.92 3.36
C TYR A 333 0.18 -2.25 3.86
N ILE A 334 0.65 -3.35 3.27
CA ILE A 334 0.42 -4.73 3.73
C ILE A 334 1.66 -5.60 3.48
#